data_AF-T0MY15-F1
#
_entry.id   AF-T0MY15-F1
#
_cell.length_a   1.000
_cell.length_b   1.000
_cell.length_c   1.000
_cell.angle_alpha   90.00
_cell.angle_beta   90.00
_cell.angle_gamma   90.00
#
_symmetry.space_group_name_H-M   'P 1'
#
loop_
_entity.id
_entity.type
_entity.pdbx_description
1 polymer ?
#
loop_
_entity_poly.entity_id
_entity_poly.type
_entity_poly.pdbx_seq_one_letter_code
_entity_poly.pdbx_strand_id
1 'polypeptide(L)'
;MVKWSCDGKDSEVGTNKKVPFNLVIENEEGVEKEGSLELSLDIHEQKEEIEWFLIEEQKRGKQVAISPKNQDLLKIQYKLKPKSNEVHSLSVETPKGGEIGDYATVILKSDGNSSNLFSIKVKQTIIVVKTTIGQEIKIARDIGLKAKIEKQEYIFSILVPPDVKGYIFIETLYPDRTMGLLRTVRGARNMIAGEVQLSEIENYLVSKPAVESLGVGNFVEVTEGPFKGEKARITHVDSQKDEITLELQNAIVPIPLTVKADSVKLLEKEV
;
A
#
# COMPACT_ATOMS: atom_id res chain seq x y z
N MET A 1 41.60 14.96 3.52
CA MET A 1 40.33 15.68 3.40
C MET A 1 39.29 14.81 4.08
N VAL A 2 38.32 15.40 4.78
CA VAL A 2 37.21 14.61 5.32
C VAL A 2 36.29 14.27 4.15
N LYS A 3 36.02 12.98 3.94
CA LYS A 3 35.05 12.51 2.96
C LYS A 3 33.81 12.02 3.68
N TRP A 4 32.70 12.00 2.97
CA TRP A 4 31.47 11.42 3.48
C TRP A 4 30.78 10.61 2.39
N SER A 5 29.98 9.62 2.80
CA SER A 5 29.12 8.83 1.93
C SER A 5 27.81 8.48 2.64
N CYS A 6 26.74 8.31 1.86
CA CYS A 6 25.40 8.01 2.34
C CYS A 6 24.87 6.77 1.61
N ASP A 7 24.21 5.85 2.33
CA ASP A 7 23.57 4.67 1.75
C ASP A 7 22.07 4.83 1.46
N GLY A 8 21.52 6.03 1.77
CA GLY A 8 20.14 6.39 1.52
C GLY A 8 19.80 6.36 0.03
N LYS A 9 18.55 6.02 -0.27
CA LYS A 9 18.07 5.84 -1.65
C LYS A 9 16.73 6.51 -1.82
N ASP A 10 16.48 6.92 -3.06
CA ASP A 10 15.16 7.39 -3.46
C ASP A 10 14.11 6.31 -3.16
N SER A 11 13.04 6.72 -2.48
CA SER A 11 12.03 5.79 -2.03
C SER A 11 10.64 6.42 -2.01
N GLU A 12 9.63 5.57 -2.16
CA GLU A 12 8.23 5.96 -1.99
C GLU A 12 7.65 5.22 -0.77
N VAL A 13 7.21 6.00 0.21
CA VAL A 13 6.89 5.49 1.54
C VAL A 13 5.55 6.05 2.02
N GLY A 14 4.80 5.26 2.79
CA GLY A 14 3.56 5.71 3.44
C GLY A 14 3.81 6.79 4.50
N THR A 15 2.73 7.38 5.02
CA THR A 15 2.82 8.36 6.12
C THR A 15 3.22 7.71 7.44
N ASN A 16 3.79 8.50 8.35
CA ASN A 16 4.21 8.06 9.68
C ASN A 16 5.21 6.87 9.68
N LYS A 17 6.14 6.85 8.73
CA LYS A 17 7.20 5.84 8.60
C LYS A 17 8.58 6.44 8.79
N LYS A 18 9.47 5.63 9.36
CA LYS A 18 10.90 5.93 9.44
C LYS A 18 11.65 5.30 8.28
N VAL A 19 12.40 6.12 7.55
CA VAL A 19 13.30 5.71 6.48
C VAL A 19 14.73 5.79 7.02
N PRO A 20 15.33 4.66 7.43
CA PRO A 20 16.68 4.65 7.98
C PRO A 20 17.73 4.80 6.88
N PHE A 21 18.84 5.45 7.22
CA PHE A 21 20.04 5.53 6.39
C PHE A 21 21.27 5.73 7.28
N ASN A 22 22.45 5.45 6.75
CA ASN A 22 23.73 5.69 7.39
C ASN A 22 24.50 6.77 6.65
N LEU A 23 25.09 7.67 7.43
CA LEU A 23 26.09 8.62 6.98
C LEU A 23 27.45 8.18 7.51
N VAL A 24 28.36 7.83 6.60
CA VAL A 24 29.74 7.47 6.93
C VAL A 24 30.63 8.67 6.69
N ILE A 25 31.40 9.07 7.70
CA ILE A 25 32.34 10.18 7.62
C ILE A 25 33.76 9.60 7.81
N GLU A 26 34.65 9.90 6.87
CA GLU A 26 35.96 9.26 6.77
C GLU A 26 37.09 10.29 6.78
N ASN A 27 38.12 10.00 7.56
CA ASN A 27 39.36 10.77 7.59
C ASN A 27 40.50 9.96 6.95
N GLU A 28 40.88 10.32 5.74
CA GLU A 28 42.00 9.70 5.02
C GLU A 28 43.38 10.26 5.44
N GLU A 29 43.42 11.33 6.25
CA GLU A 29 44.67 11.99 6.63
C GLU A 29 45.35 11.32 7.83
N GLY A 30 46.65 11.59 7.95
CA GLY A 30 47.47 11.15 9.10
C GLY A 30 47.29 11.99 10.37
N VAL A 31 46.36 12.94 10.37
CA VAL A 31 46.09 13.86 11.50
C VAL A 31 44.63 13.73 11.94
N GLU A 32 44.37 13.99 13.21
CA GLU A 32 43.00 14.03 13.76
C GLU A 32 42.18 15.16 13.11
N LYS A 33 40.89 14.92 12.91
CA LYS A 33 39.94 15.88 12.36
C LYS A 33 38.68 15.90 13.20
N GLU A 34 38.21 17.09 13.54
CA GLU A 34 36.91 17.32 14.17
C GLU A 34 36.16 18.40 13.40
N GLY A 35 34.83 18.32 13.43
CA GLY A 35 33.97 19.23 12.69
C GLY A 35 32.51 18.81 12.75
N SER A 36 31.70 19.41 11.88
CA SER A 36 30.28 19.08 11.78
C SER A 36 29.76 19.09 10.36
N LEU A 37 28.82 18.20 10.08
CA LEU A 37 27.99 18.22 8.87
C LEU A 37 26.58 18.67 9.23
N GLU A 38 25.93 19.40 8.34
CA GLU A 38 24.56 19.88 8.54
C GLU A 38 23.61 19.16 7.59
N LEU A 39 22.59 18.50 8.14
CA LEU A 39 21.53 17.86 7.38
C LEU A 39 20.25 18.70 7.45
N SER A 40 19.62 18.93 6.32
CA SER A 40 18.32 19.59 6.22
C SER A 40 17.41 18.85 5.23
N LEU A 41 16.13 19.22 5.20
CA LEU A 41 15.18 18.72 4.22
C LEU A 41 14.75 19.85 3.29
N ASP A 42 14.79 19.59 2.00
CA ASP A 42 14.13 20.43 0.99
C ASP A 42 12.75 19.82 0.68
N ILE A 43 11.70 20.48 1.18
CA ILE A 43 10.34 19.94 1.29
C ILE A 43 9.43 20.59 0.25
N HIS A 44 8.69 19.76 -0.49
CA HIS A 44 7.73 20.18 -1.50
C HIS A 44 6.38 19.53 -1.21
N GLU A 45 5.42 20.33 -0.75
CA GLU A 45 4.15 19.85 -0.22
C GLU A 45 2.98 20.73 -0.63
N GLN A 46 1.79 20.13 -0.71
CA GLN A 46 0.56 20.88 -0.93
C GLN A 46 0.07 21.62 0.32
N LYS A 47 0.45 21.14 1.52
CA LYS A 47 0.05 21.69 2.81
C LYS A 47 1.29 22.03 3.63
N GLU A 48 1.63 23.32 3.70
CA GLU A 48 2.86 23.84 4.33
C GLU A 48 2.94 23.73 5.87
N GLU A 49 2.19 22.82 6.51
CA GLU A 49 2.06 22.71 7.97
C GLU A 49 2.33 21.31 8.52
N ILE A 50 2.82 20.40 7.68
CA ILE A 50 3.16 19.05 8.10
C ILE A 50 4.65 18.96 8.45
N GLU A 51 4.96 18.23 9.52
CA GLU A 51 6.31 18.11 10.06
C GLU A 51 6.94 16.79 9.62
N TRP A 52 8.08 16.88 8.95
CA TRP A 52 9.02 15.78 8.79
C TRP A 52 9.99 15.79 9.97
N PHE A 53 10.58 14.64 10.29
CA PHE A 53 11.60 14.58 11.33
C PHE A 53 12.90 14.02 10.77
N LEU A 54 14.01 14.71 11.03
CA LEU A 54 15.35 14.15 10.91
C LEU A 54 15.82 13.69 12.28
N ILE A 55 16.25 12.44 12.40
CA ILE A 55 16.55 11.79 13.67
C ILE A 55 17.94 11.15 13.61
N GLU A 56 18.79 11.44 14.60
CA GLU A 56 20.02 10.71 14.88
C GLU A 56 19.78 9.67 15.98
N GLU A 57 19.90 8.38 15.64
CA GLU A 57 19.46 7.27 16.49
C GLU A 57 20.43 6.98 17.67
N GLN A 58 21.66 7.52 17.66
CA GLN A 58 22.65 7.21 18.68
C GLN A 58 22.43 7.96 20.02
N LYS A 59 22.57 7.19 21.13
CA LYS A 59 22.64 7.47 22.59
C LYS A 59 21.80 8.59 23.26
N ARG A 60 21.09 9.45 22.52
CA ARG A 60 20.09 10.39 23.05
C ARG A 60 19.07 10.88 22.01
N GLY A 61 19.04 10.29 20.80
CA GLY A 61 17.93 10.46 19.86
C GLY A 61 17.69 11.92 19.47
N LYS A 62 18.72 12.64 19.03
CA LYS A 62 18.54 14.04 18.65
C LYS A 62 17.64 14.07 17.42
N GLN A 63 16.45 14.64 17.57
CA GLN A 63 15.49 14.81 16.49
C GLN A 63 15.25 16.29 16.22
N VAL A 64 14.99 16.61 14.98
CA VAL A 64 14.65 17.95 14.51
C VAL A 64 13.39 17.84 13.67
N ALA A 65 12.38 18.63 14.01
CA ALA A 65 11.16 18.77 13.21
C ALA A 65 11.42 19.82 12.14
N ILE A 66 11.16 19.47 10.88
CA ILE A 66 11.41 20.33 9.72
C ILE A 66 10.13 20.44 8.91
N SER A 67 9.80 21.66 8.51
CA SER A 67 8.67 21.99 7.63
C SER A 67 9.03 23.17 6.75
N PRO A 68 8.25 23.50 5.70
CA PRO A 68 8.49 24.69 4.90
C PRO A 68 8.55 25.99 5.75
N LYS A 69 7.79 26.03 6.86
CA LYS A 69 7.78 27.14 7.82
C LYS A 69 8.91 27.08 8.86
N ASN A 70 9.45 25.89 9.12
CA ASN A 70 10.56 25.68 10.05
C ASN A 70 11.71 24.93 9.36
N GLN A 71 12.66 25.67 8.79
CA GLN A 71 13.83 25.13 8.09
C GLN A 71 14.98 24.79 9.03
N ASP A 72 14.67 24.15 10.16
CA ASP A 72 15.70 23.68 11.09
C ASP A 72 16.61 22.64 10.41
N LEU A 73 17.77 22.42 11.03
CA LEU A 73 18.79 21.48 10.54
C LEU A 73 19.32 20.61 11.68
N LEU A 74 19.71 19.39 11.31
CA LEU A 74 20.37 18.45 12.19
C LEU A 74 21.88 18.53 12.01
N LYS A 75 22.59 19.09 13.01
CA LYS A 75 24.05 19.09 13.05
C LYS A 75 24.58 17.75 13.56
N ILE A 76 25.38 17.09 12.73
CA ILE A 76 26.12 15.85 13.04
C ILE A 76 27.57 16.23 13.36
N GLN A 77 27.99 16.00 14.61
CA GLN A 77 29.35 16.29 15.07
C GLN A 77 30.20 15.03 14.92
N TYR A 78 31.44 15.18 14.46
CA TYR A 78 32.38 14.06 14.31
C TYR A 78 33.76 14.38 14.89
N LYS A 79 34.47 13.34 15.34
CA LYS A 79 35.84 13.46 15.85
C LYS A 79 36.69 12.25 15.44
N LEU A 80 37.23 12.33 14.23
CA LEU A 80 37.90 11.26 13.53
C LEU A 80 39.39 11.20 13.85
N LYS A 81 39.84 10.04 14.30
CA LYS A 81 41.26 9.71 14.41
C LYS A 81 41.91 9.63 13.02
N PRO A 82 43.25 9.62 12.94
CA PRO A 82 43.95 9.37 11.68
C PRO A 82 43.52 8.05 11.04
N LYS A 83 43.21 8.06 9.74
CA LYS A 83 42.81 6.87 8.96
C LYS A 83 41.63 6.09 9.58
N SER A 84 40.64 6.80 10.12
CA SER A 84 39.44 6.19 10.70
C SER A 84 38.14 6.75 10.10
N ASN A 85 37.03 6.07 10.38
CA ASN A 85 35.69 6.49 10.03
C ASN A 85 34.74 6.46 11.25
N GLU A 86 33.67 7.25 11.16
CA GLU A 86 32.52 7.20 12.06
C GLU A 86 31.26 6.92 11.23
N VAL A 87 30.34 6.15 11.81
CA VAL A 87 29.05 5.82 11.19
C VAL A 87 27.95 6.41 12.03
N HIS A 88 27.16 7.30 11.44
CA HIS A 88 25.97 7.90 12.04
C HIS A 88 24.73 7.23 11.46
N SER A 89 23.99 6.51 12.32
CA SER A 89 22.70 5.92 11.96
C SER A 89 21.61 6.96 12.15
N LEU A 90 20.94 7.28 11.04
CA LEU A 90 19.97 8.35 10.93
C LEU A 90 18.64 7.80 10.41
N SER A 91 17.55 8.54 10.63
CA SER A 91 16.29 8.27 9.96
C SER A 91 15.56 9.56 9.59
N VAL A 92 14.82 9.49 8.49
CA VAL A 92 13.80 10.48 8.16
C VAL A 92 12.44 9.90 8.52
N GLU A 93 11.68 10.56 9.38
CA GLU A 93 10.28 10.21 9.64
C GLU A 93 9.38 11.03 8.71
N THR A 94 8.64 10.34 7.83
CA THR A 94 7.61 10.95 6.98
C THR A 94 6.49 11.52 7.86
N PRO A 95 5.81 12.59 7.44
CA PRO A 95 4.81 13.25 8.25
C PRO A 95 3.59 12.37 8.51
N LYS A 96 2.86 12.68 9.60
CA LYS A 96 1.58 12.02 9.96
C LYS A 96 0.40 12.46 9.09
N GLY A 97 0.54 13.60 8.43
CA GLY A 97 -0.35 14.14 7.42
C GLY A 97 0.46 14.41 6.14
N GLY A 98 -0.19 14.53 5.00
CA GLY A 98 0.48 14.74 3.71
C GLY A 98 -0.43 14.34 2.56
N GLU A 99 -0.12 14.78 1.35
CA GLU A 99 -0.82 14.43 0.13
C GLU A 99 0.01 13.47 -0.72
N ILE A 100 -0.63 12.75 -1.63
CA ILE A 100 0.08 11.91 -2.58
C ILE A 100 1.01 12.80 -3.43
N GLY A 101 2.28 12.40 -3.49
CA GLY A 101 3.29 13.11 -4.26
C GLY A 101 4.07 14.17 -3.49
N ASP A 102 3.66 14.51 -2.27
CA ASP A 102 4.50 15.30 -1.35
C ASP A 102 5.86 14.62 -1.17
N TYR A 103 6.95 15.39 -1.13
CA TYR A 103 8.28 14.80 -0.99
C TYR A 103 9.27 15.70 -0.22
N ALA A 104 10.28 15.05 0.35
CA ALA A 104 11.40 15.71 0.97
C ALA A 104 12.72 15.17 0.40
N THR A 105 13.64 16.06 0.04
CA THR A 105 15.00 15.70 -0.36
C THR A 105 15.95 15.95 0.79
N VAL A 106 16.74 14.94 1.17
CA VAL A 106 17.76 15.08 2.19
C VAL A 106 18.95 15.82 1.60
N ILE A 107 19.29 16.95 2.19
CA ILE A 107 20.40 17.81 1.78
C ILE A 107 21.49 17.74 2.83
N LEU A 108 22.73 17.49 2.40
CA LEU A 108 23.92 17.60 3.23
C LEU A 108 24.71 18.85 2.86
N LYS A 109 25.02 19.66 3.87
CA LYS A 109 25.90 20.82 3.74
C LYS A 109 27.23 20.58 4.44
N SER A 110 28.33 20.75 3.70
CA SER A 110 29.71 20.66 4.18
C SER A 110 30.53 21.78 3.56
N ASP A 111 31.24 22.55 4.38
CA ASP A 111 32.17 23.60 3.94
C ASP A 111 31.57 24.59 2.92
N GLY A 112 30.29 24.93 3.07
CA GLY A 112 29.55 25.84 2.19
C GLY A 112 28.97 25.19 0.92
N ASN A 113 29.30 23.93 0.62
CA ASN A 113 28.71 23.18 -0.49
C ASN A 113 27.48 22.40 -0.03
N SER A 114 26.44 22.38 -0.86
CA SER A 114 25.22 21.58 -0.64
C SER A 114 25.21 20.38 -1.60
N SER A 115 24.79 19.22 -1.12
CA SER A 115 24.67 18.00 -1.92
C SER A 115 23.35 17.29 -1.61
N ASN A 116 22.61 16.92 -2.65
CA ASN A 116 21.39 16.13 -2.53
C ASN A 116 21.79 14.67 -2.31
N LEU A 117 21.31 14.06 -1.22
CA LEU A 117 21.62 12.67 -0.90
C LEU A 117 20.62 11.72 -1.56
N PHE A 118 19.34 11.90 -1.26
CA PHE A 118 18.23 11.11 -1.78
C PHE A 118 16.88 11.80 -1.47
N SER A 119 15.80 11.35 -2.12
CA SER A 119 14.46 11.89 -1.93
C SER A 119 13.48 10.83 -1.41
N ILE A 120 12.58 11.24 -0.52
CA ILE A 120 11.48 10.42 -0.01
C ILE A 120 10.18 11.04 -0.48
N LYS A 121 9.40 10.27 -1.23
CA LYS A 121 8.06 10.68 -1.70
C LYS A 121 6.98 9.95 -0.90
N VAL A 122 5.99 10.71 -0.46
CA VAL A 122 4.80 10.18 0.21
C VAL A 122 3.90 9.50 -0.82
N LYS A 123 3.51 8.27 -0.51
CA LYS A 123 2.51 7.51 -1.27
C LYS A 123 1.44 6.92 -0.35
N GLN A 124 0.39 6.43 -0.95
CA GLN A 124 -0.60 5.61 -0.26
C GLN A 124 -0.05 4.22 0.06
N THR A 125 -0.67 3.58 1.05
CA THR A 125 -0.32 2.26 1.55
C THR A 125 -1.54 1.36 1.59
N ILE A 126 -1.31 0.05 1.50
CA ILE A 126 -2.36 -0.96 1.62
C ILE A 126 -2.23 -1.60 2.99
N ILE A 127 -3.31 -1.50 3.78
CA ILE A 127 -3.41 -2.11 5.10
C ILE A 127 -4.38 -3.29 5.07
N VAL A 128 -4.16 -4.26 5.95
CA VAL A 128 -5.07 -5.40 6.13
C VAL A 128 -5.89 -5.20 7.39
N VAL A 129 -7.22 -5.34 7.26
CA VAL A 129 -8.15 -5.21 8.37
C VAL A 129 -8.85 -6.53 8.61
N LYS A 130 -8.78 -7.01 9.86
CA LYS A 130 -9.54 -8.19 10.28
C LYS A 130 -11.02 -7.84 10.42
N THR A 131 -11.87 -8.70 9.90
CA THR A 131 -13.33 -8.56 9.93
C THR A 131 -13.99 -9.76 10.60
N THR A 132 -15.30 -9.66 10.84
CA THR A 132 -16.11 -10.84 11.13
C THR A 132 -16.23 -11.69 9.87
N ILE A 133 -15.83 -12.97 9.98
CA ILE A 133 -15.89 -13.94 8.88
C ILE A 133 -17.30 -14.00 8.29
N GLY A 134 -17.38 -13.95 6.95
CA GLY A 134 -18.63 -13.99 6.20
C GLY A 134 -19.36 -12.64 6.10
N GLN A 135 -18.82 -11.57 6.69
CA GLN A 135 -19.37 -10.22 6.62
C GLN A 135 -18.45 -9.23 5.90
N GLU A 136 -17.40 -9.70 5.22
CA GLU A 136 -16.35 -8.89 4.61
C GLU A 136 -16.93 -7.84 3.64
N ILE A 137 -17.82 -8.26 2.73
CA ILE A 137 -18.49 -7.37 1.76
C ILE A 137 -19.35 -6.33 2.47
N LYS A 138 -20.13 -6.75 3.46
CA LYS A 138 -20.99 -5.84 4.23
C LYS A 138 -20.16 -4.79 4.96
N ILE A 139 -19.10 -5.23 5.63
CA ILE A 139 -18.21 -4.36 6.41
C ILE A 139 -17.47 -3.40 5.48
N ALA A 140 -16.96 -3.86 4.33
CA ALA A 140 -16.35 -3.01 3.32
C ALA A 140 -17.31 -1.92 2.82
N ARG A 141 -18.57 -2.27 2.55
CA ARG A 141 -19.60 -1.29 2.18
C ARG A 141 -19.90 -0.30 3.31
N ASP A 142 -20.01 -0.77 4.55
CA ASP A 142 -20.25 0.07 5.72
C ASP A 142 -19.09 1.07 5.91
N ILE A 143 -17.83 0.63 5.74
CA ILE A 143 -16.64 1.50 5.79
C ILE A 143 -16.69 2.53 4.67
N GLY A 144 -16.92 2.11 3.42
CA GLY A 144 -16.95 3.01 2.27
C GLY A 144 -18.06 4.06 2.37
N LEU A 145 -19.26 3.66 2.81
CA LEU A 145 -20.36 4.59 3.06
C LEU A 145 -20.01 5.60 4.14
N LYS A 146 -19.40 5.14 5.23
CA LYS A 146 -19.01 6.02 6.34
C LYS A 146 -17.90 6.99 5.94
N ALA A 147 -16.88 6.51 5.22
CA ALA A 147 -15.82 7.34 4.67
C ALA A 147 -16.41 8.45 3.77
N LYS A 148 -17.40 8.13 2.94
CA LYS A 148 -18.09 9.11 2.11
C LYS A 148 -18.89 10.15 2.91
N ILE A 149 -19.66 9.71 3.92
CA ILE A 149 -20.49 10.60 4.76
C ILE A 149 -19.61 11.56 5.56
N GLU A 150 -18.52 11.06 6.13
CA GLU A 150 -17.60 11.83 6.96
C GLU A 150 -16.49 12.53 6.16
N LYS A 151 -16.52 12.44 4.81
CA LYS A 151 -15.53 13.03 3.90
C LYS A 151 -14.09 12.61 4.21
N GLN A 152 -13.90 11.32 4.50
CA GLN A 152 -12.60 10.72 4.74
C GLN A 152 -11.91 10.40 3.39
N GLU A 153 -11.41 11.44 2.72
CA GLU A 153 -10.82 11.36 1.36
C GLU A 153 -9.49 10.59 1.32
N TYR A 154 -8.91 10.26 2.48
CA TYR A 154 -7.69 9.46 2.60
C TYR A 154 -7.91 7.95 2.45
N ILE A 155 -9.15 7.48 2.24
CA ILE A 155 -9.45 6.08 1.91
C ILE A 155 -9.78 6.01 0.42
N PHE A 156 -8.92 5.35 -0.34
CA PHE A 156 -9.00 5.34 -1.80
C PHE A 156 -9.80 4.15 -2.32
N SER A 157 -9.53 2.96 -1.78
CA SER A 157 -10.18 1.73 -2.21
C SER A 157 -10.26 0.70 -1.08
N ILE A 158 -11.23 -0.22 -1.21
CA ILE A 158 -11.38 -1.37 -0.33
C ILE A 158 -11.53 -2.61 -1.21
N LEU A 159 -10.61 -3.56 -1.06
CA LEU A 159 -10.62 -4.83 -1.76
C LEU A 159 -11.11 -5.94 -0.82
N VAL A 160 -12.05 -6.74 -1.32
CA VAL A 160 -12.60 -7.92 -0.63
C VAL A 160 -12.38 -9.14 -1.52
N PRO A 161 -11.24 -9.84 -1.40
CA PRO A 161 -11.01 -11.04 -2.20
C PRO A 161 -11.97 -12.17 -1.79
N PRO A 162 -12.64 -12.86 -2.74
CA PRO A 162 -13.58 -13.94 -2.43
C PRO A 162 -12.97 -15.08 -1.60
N ASP A 163 -11.69 -15.37 -1.85
CA ASP A 163 -10.95 -16.49 -1.25
C ASP A 163 -10.32 -16.13 0.11
N VAL A 164 -10.34 -14.86 0.51
CA VAL A 164 -9.75 -14.40 1.78
C VAL A 164 -10.86 -14.18 2.80
N LYS A 165 -11.02 -15.13 3.73
CA LYS A 165 -12.04 -15.06 4.78
C LYS A 165 -11.55 -14.28 5.99
N GLY A 166 -12.41 -13.40 6.51
CA GLY A 166 -12.18 -12.61 7.72
C GLY A 166 -11.20 -11.45 7.56
N TYR A 167 -10.85 -11.07 6.32
CA TYR A 167 -9.97 -9.92 6.06
C TYR A 167 -10.46 -9.10 4.86
N ILE A 168 -10.12 -7.82 4.89
CA ILE A 168 -10.25 -6.89 3.77
C ILE A 168 -8.96 -6.09 3.65
N PHE A 169 -8.69 -5.57 2.46
CA PHE A 169 -7.55 -4.71 2.19
C PHE A 169 -8.06 -3.29 1.95
N ILE A 170 -7.41 -2.31 2.55
CA ILE A 170 -7.79 -0.90 2.40
C ILE A 170 -6.58 -0.12 1.92
N GLU A 171 -6.72 0.54 0.78
CA GLU A 171 -5.74 1.49 0.28
C GLU A 171 -6.01 2.85 0.91
N THR A 172 -5.02 3.40 1.61
CA THR A 172 -5.18 4.63 2.37
C THR A 172 -3.90 5.43 2.48
N LEU A 173 -4.02 6.75 2.63
CA LEU A 173 -2.90 7.63 2.92
C LEU A 173 -2.57 7.68 4.41
N TYR A 174 -3.56 7.49 5.29
CA TYR A 174 -3.41 7.64 6.74
C TYR A 174 -3.89 6.40 7.49
N PRO A 175 -3.04 5.36 7.65
CA PRO A 175 -3.40 4.15 8.40
C PRO A 175 -3.99 4.40 9.79
N ASP A 176 -3.40 5.35 10.53
CA ASP A 176 -3.83 5.68 11.90
C ASP A 176 -5.22 6.32 11.94
N ARG A 177 -5.53 7.20 10.98
CA ARG A 177 -6.87 7.81 10.87
C ARG A 177 -7.91 6.79 10.41
N THR A 178 -7.53 5.94 9.45
CA THR A 178 -8.36 4.82 9.01
C THR A 178 -8.69 3.90 10.18
N MET A 179 -7.75 3.60 11.06
CA MET A 179 -8.02 2.86 12.30
C MET A 179 -9.02 3.54 13.23
N GLY A 180 -8.98 4.88 13.33
CA GLY A 180 -9.99 5.65 14.05
C GLY A 180 -11.40 5.43 13.49
N LEU A 181 -11.55 5.49 12.17
CA LEU A 181 -12.82 5.23 11.48
C LEU A 181 -13.30 3.79 11.72
N LEU A 182 -12.42 2.80 11.56
CA LEU A 182 -12.75 1.37 11.66
C LEU A 182 -13.34 0.99 13.02
N ARG A 183 -12.88 1.60 14.12
CA ARG A 183 -13.41 1.37 15.48
C ARG A 183 -14.91 1.65 15.61
N THR A 184 -15.46 2.46 14.71
CA THR A 184 -16.87 2.84 14.71
C THR A 184 -17.73 1.95 13.80
N VAL A 185 -17.12 1.00 13.08
CA VAL A 185 -17.81 0.09 12.16
C VAL A 185 -17.93 -1.29 12.81
N ARG A 186 -19.17 -1.73 13.07
CA ARG A 186 -19.42 -3.03 13.70
C ARG A 186 -18.89 -4.16 12.83
N GLY A 187 -18.00 -4.97 13.38
CA GLY A 187 -17.43 -6.14 12.70
C GLY A 187 -16.09 -5.87 12.05
N ALA A 188 -15.68 -4.61 11.85
CA ALA A 188 -14.28 -4.27 11.67
C ALA A 188 -13.56 -4.40 13.01
N ARG A 189 -12.41 -5.08 13.03
CA ARG A 189 -11.64 -5.35 14.24
C ARG A 189 -10.32 -4.57 14.19
N ASN A 190 -9.20 -5.29 14.19
CA ASN A 190 -7.88 -4.71 14.22
C ASN A 190 -7.26 -4.72 12.82
N MET A 191 -6.49 -3.67 12.53
CA MET A 191 -5.50 -3.70 11.46
C MET A 191 -4.36 -4.65 11.84
N ILE A 192 -3.92 -5.46 10.88
CA ILE A 192 -2.73 -6.28 11.02
C ILE A 192 -1.52 -5.37 10.88
N ALA A 193 -0.52 -5.54 11.76
CA ALA A 193 0.69 -4.75 11.70
C ALA A 193 1.44 -5.02 10.39
N GLY A 194 1.95 -3.96 9.78
CA GLY A 194 2.63 -4.01 8.49
C GLY A 194 1.78 -3.45 7.36
N GLU A 195 2.42 -3.36 6.20
CA GLU A 195 1.82 -2.90 4.95
C GLU A 195 1.93 -4.01 3.93
N VAL A 196 1.01 -4.02 2.98
CA VAL A 196 0.98 -5.00 1.90
C VAL A 196 1.45 -4.33 0.62
N GLN A 197 2.40 -4.95 -0.07
CA GLN A 197 2.79 -4.48 -1.39
C GLN A 197 1.72 -4.85 -2.41
N LEU A 198 1.54 -4.01 -3.43
CA LEU A 198 0.57 -4.27 -4.50
C LEU A 198 0.77 -5.66 -5.13
N SER A 199 2.02 -6.05 -5.35
CA SER A 199 2.40 -7.37 -5.90
C SER A 199 1.89 -8.56 -5.09
N GLU A 200 1.64 -8.39 -3.80
CA GLU A 200 1.12 -9.46 -2.93
C GLU A 200 -0.39 -9.69 -3.13
N ILE A 201 -1.10 -8.70 -3.68
CA ILE A 201 -2.56 -8.76 -3.90
C ILE A 201 -2.96 -8.73 -5.38
N GLU A 202 -2.00 -8.62 -6.31
CA GLU A 202 -2.22 -8.60 -7.76
C GLU A 202 -3.10 -9.78 -8.24
N ASN A 203 -2.86 -10.98 -7.70
CA ASN A 203 -3.63 -12.17 -8.05
C ASN A 203 -5.12 -12.08 -7.70
N TYR A 204 -5.50 -11.21 -6.75
CA TYR A 204 -6.90 -10.96 -6.40
C TYR A 204 -7.55 -9.88 -7.27
N LEU A 205 -6.74 -9.10 -8.01
CA LEU A 205 -7.21 -8.08 -8.95
C LEU A 205 -7.51 -8.67 -10.34
N VAL A 206 -7.02 -9.89 -10.60
CA VAL A 206 -7.35 -10.64 -11.81
C VAL A 206 -8.65 -11.41 -11.57
N SER A 207 -9.71 -11.00 -12.26
CA SER A 207 -10.93 -11.80 -12.31
C SER A 207 -10.64 -13.08 -13.09
N LYS A 208 -10.65 -14.23 -12.41
CA LYS A 208 -10.67 -15.51 -13.12
C LYS A 208 -11.96 -15.58 -13.95
N PRO A 209 -11.90 -15.86 -15.26
CA PRO A 209 -13.10 -16.04 -16.06
C PRO A 209 -14.00 -17.10 -15.41
N ALA A 210 -15.30 -16.82 -15.28
CA ALA A 210 -16.23 -17.76 -14.64
C ALA A 210 -16.27 -19.11 -15.39
N VAL A 211 -15.99 -19.07 -16.70
CA VAL A 211 -15.81 -20.25 -17.55
C VAL A 211 -14.72 -21.22 -17.07
N GLU A 212 -13.70 -20.81 -16.29
CA GLU A 212 -12.62 -21.71 -15.85
C GLU A 212 -13.14 -22.88 -15.00
N SER A 213 -14.26 -22.65 -14.32
CA SER A 213 -14.91 -23.65 -13.48
C SER A 213 -15.92 -24.53 -14.23
N LEU A 214 -16.18 -24.22 -15.50
CA LEU A 214 -17.25 -24.80 -16.32
C LEU A 214 -16.66 -25.55 -17.52
N GLY A 215 -17.08 -26.80 -17.71
CA GLY A 215 -16.72 -27.62 -18.86
C GLY A 215 -17.91 -27.91 -19.76
N VAL A 216 -17.66 -28.16 -21.05
CA VAL A 216 -18.67 -28.76 -21.93
C VAL A 216 -19.22 -30.02 -21.29
N GLY A 217 -20.53 -30.13 -21.31
CA GLY A 217 -21.30 -31.25 -20.81
C GLY A 217 -21.58 -31.25 -19.31
N ASN A 218 -21.04 -30.29 -18.55
CA ASN A 218 -21.41 -30.05 -17.16
C ASN A 218 -22.91 -29.70 -17.04
N PHE A 219 -23.52 -30.10 -15.92
CA PHE A 219 -24.89 -29.73 -15.56
C PHE A 219 -24.88 -28.50 -14.67
N VAL A 220 -25.70 -27.53 -15.05
CA VAL A 220 -25.79 -26.22 -14.38
C VAL A 220 -27.24 -25.82 -14.15
N GLU A 221 -27.47 -24.95 -13.18
CA GLU A 221 -28.73 -24.25 -12.96
C GLU A 221 -28.56 -22.78 -13.35
N VAL A 222 -29.47 -22.24 -14.15
CA VAL A 222 -29.45 -20.82 -14.52
C VAL A 222 -29.90 -19.99 -13.32
N THR A 223 -29.09 -19.01 -12.88
CA THR A 223 -29.37 -18.22 -11.66
C THR A 223 -30.03 -16.87 -11.96
N GLU A 224 -30.03 -16.44 -13.23
CA GLU A 224 -30.49 -15.12 -13.67
C GLU A 224 -31.26 -15.18 -15.01
N GLY A 225 -31.97 -14.10 -15.34
CA GLY A 225 -32.70 -14.00 -16.61
C GLY A 225 -34.01 -14.81 -16.69
N PRO A 226 -34.62 -14.91 -17.89
CA PRO A 226 -35.94 -15.50 -18.08
C PRO A 226 -36.00 -17.03 -17.84
N PHE A 227 -34.84 -17.69 -17.83
CA PHE A 227 -34.72 -19.14 -17.60
C PHE A 227 -34.19 -19.48 -16.20
N LYS A 228 -34.24 -18.52 -15.26
CA LYS A 228 -33.78 -18.72 -13.89
C LYS A 228 -34.48 -19.92 -13.21
N GLY A 229 -33.69 -20.79 -12.61
CA GLY A 229 -34.11 -22.02 -11.93
C GLY A 229 -34.16 -23.24 -12.84
N GLU A 230 -34.05 -23.07 -14.16
CA GLU A 230 -34.00 -24.19 -15.09
C GLU A 230 -32.62 -24.88 -15.07
N LYS A 231 -32.66 -26.21 -15.23
CA LYS A 231 -31.45 -27.03 -15.37
C LYS A 231 -31.07 -27.17 -16.83
N ALA A 232 -29.78 -27.03 -17.09
CA ALA A 232 -29.24 -27.09 -18.43
C ALA A 232 -27.92 -27.85 -18.47
N ARG A 233 -27.57 -28.35 -19.66
CA ARG A 233 -26.28 -28.93 -19.95
C ARG A 233 -25.47 -27.96 -20.80
N ILE A 234 -24.20 -27.76 -20.46
CA ILE A 234 -23.30 -26.91 -21.25
C ILE A 234 -22.96 -27.63 -22.56
N THR A 235 -23.11 -26.98 -23.70
CA THR A 235 -22.74 -27.52 -25.02
C THR A 235 -21.53 -26.82 -25.62
N HIS A 236 -21.28 -25.57 -25.26
CA HIS A 236 -20.12 -24.81 -25.72
C HIS A 236 -19.64 -23.83 -24.64
N VAL A 237 -18.34 -23.58 -24.62
CA VAL A 237 -17.69 -22.60 -23.73
C VAL A 237 -16.83 -21.68 -24.59
N ASP A 238 -17.12 -20.39 -24.57
CA ASP A 238 -16.31 -19.33 -25.19
C ASP A 238 -15.53 -18.60 -24.09
N SER A 239 -14.28 -19.02 -23.87
CA SER A 239 -13.43 -18.44 -22.84
C SER A 239 -12.97 -17.02 -23.14
N GLN A 240 -13.03 -16.56 -24.40
CA GLN A 240 -12.65 -15.19 -24.75
C GLN A 240 -13.77 -14.21 -24.41
N LYS A 241 -15.02 -14.66 -24.47
CA LYS A 241 -16.20 -13.83 -24.17
C LYS A 241 -16.78 -14.04 -22.77
N ASP A 242 -16.27 -15.03 -22.02
CA ASP A 242 -16.83 -15.46 -20.73
C ASP A 242 -18.31 -15.87 -20.84
N GLU A 243 -18.65 -16.52 -21.97
CA GLU A 243 -19.99 -16.98 -22.32
C GLU A 243 -20.03 -18.50 -22.46
N ILE A 244 -21.20 -19.08 -22.18
CA ILE A 244 -21.48 -20.50 -22.35
C ILE A 244 -22.78 -20.68 -23.14
N THR A 245 -22.82 -21.71 -23.98
CA THR A 245 -24.05 -22.15 -24.63
C THR A 245 -24.62 -23.35 -23.88
N LEU A 246 -25.91 -23.31 -23.61
CA LEU A 246 -26.64 -24.25 -22.80
C LEU A 246 -27.79 -24.90 -23.58
N GLU A 247 -28.11 -26.14 -23.24
CA GLU A 247 -29.35 -26.81 -23.64
C GLU A 247 -30.17 -27.17 -22.40
N LEU A 248 -31.43 -26.72 -22.35
CA LEU A 248 -32.34 -26.98 -21.23
C LEU A 248 -32.73 -28.46 -21.18
N GLN A 249 -32.67 -29.07 -19.99
CA GLN A 249 -32.90 -30.51 -19.83
C GLN A 249 -34.38 -30.92 -20.03
N ASN A 250 -35.32 -30.02 -19.74
CA ASN A 250 -36.77 -30.27 -19.80
C ASN A 250 -37.44 -29.75 -21.08
N ALA A 251 -36.66 -29.30 -22.08
CA ALA A 251 -37.22 -28.76 -23.31
C ALA A 251 -37.61 -29.89 -24.28
N ILE A 252 -38.81 -29.81 -24.85
CA ILE A 252 -39.32 -30.75 -25.88
C ILE A 252 -38.45 -30.68 -27.16
N VAL A 253 -37.90 -29.50 -27.44
CA VAL A 253 -36.98 -29.24 -28.55
C VAL A 253 -35.73 -28.57 -27.97
N PRO A 254 -34.51 -29.07 -28.25
CA PRO A 254 -33.29 -28.43 -27.78
C PRO A 254 -33.10 -27.07 -28.47
N ILE A 255 -33.14 -26.00 -27.67
CA ILE A 255 -32.85 -24.63 -28.13
C ILE A 255 -31.55 -24.20 -27.45
N PRO A 256 -30.48 -23.91 -28.22
CA PRO A 256 -29.24 -23.42 -27.64
C PRO A 256 -29.45 -22.00 -27.09
N LEU A 257 -29.08 -21.80 -25.82
CA LEU A 257 -29.14 -20.52 -25.15
C LEU A 257 -27.72 -20.10 -24.75
N THR A 258 -27.26 -18.95 -25.23
CA THR A 258 -25.99 -18.37 -24.78
C THR A 258 -26.23 -17.44 -23.60
N VAL A 259 -25.53 -17.66 -22.50
CA VAL A 259 -25.53 -16.83 -21.30
C VAL A 259 -24.10 -16.55 -20.85
N LYS A 260 -23.93 -15.57 -19.97
CA LYS A 260 -22.65 -15.38 -19.29
C LYS A 260 -22.38 -16.52 -18.31
N ALA A 261 -21.11 -16.87 -18.15
CA ALA A 261 -20.69 -17.95 -17.27
C ALA A 261 -20.99 -17.70 -15.78
N ASP A 262 -21.09 -16.43 -15.36
CA ASP A 262 -21.47 -16.03 -13.99
C ASP A 262 -22.98 -16.19 -13.69
N SER A 263 -23.80 -16.32 -14.73
CA SER A 263 -25.26 -16.43 -14.66
C SER A 263 -25.74 -17.87 -14.45
N VAL A 264 -24.83 -18.78 -14.11
CA VAL A 264 -25.11 -20.18 -13.84
C VAL A 264 -24.41 -20.68 -12.58
N LYS A 265 -24.99 -21.71 -11.99
CA LYS A 265 -24.42 -22.44 -10.86
C LYS A 265 -24.15 -23.89 -11.27
N LEU A 266 -22.90 -24.33 -11.14
CA LEU A 266 -22.51 -25.71 -11.39
C LEU A 266 -23.22 -26.67 -10.41
N LEU A 267 -23.88 -27.68 -10.94
CA LEU A 267 -24.54 -28.74 -10.17
C LEU A 267 -23.67 -30.00 -10.15
N GLU A 268 -23.31 -30.49 -11.34
CA GLU A 268 -22.55 -31.73 -11.51
C GLU A 268 -21.54 -31.56 -12.66
N LYS A 269 -20.32 -32.05 -12.45
CA LYS A 269 -19.34 -32.18 -13.52
C LYS A 269 -19.63 -33.47 -14.28
N GLU A 270 -19.53 -33.43 -15.61
CA GLU A 270 -19.52 -34.66 -16.39
C GLU A 270 -18.27 -35.47 -16.00
N VAL A 271 -18.46 -36.77 -15.77
CA VAL A 271 -17.40 -37.72 -15.38
C VAL A 271 -16.57 -38.11 -16.59
#